data_AF-A0A7S3BMH5-F1
#
_entry.id   AF-A0A7S3BMH5-F1
#
_cell.length_a   1.000
_cell.length_b   1.000
_cell.length_c   1.000
_cell.angle_alpha   90.00
_cell.angle_beta   90.00
_cell.angle_gamma   90.00
#
_symmetry.space_group_name_H-M   'P 1'
#
loop_
_entity.id
_entity.type
_entity.pdbx_description
1 polymer ?
#
loop_
_entity_poly.entity_id
_entity_poly.type
_entity_poly.pdbx_seq_one_letter_code
_entity_poly.pdbx_strand_id
1 'polypeptide(L)'
;SKRMQELLMDAGCLPPLVAQLGDADPQVRANAAGTLWSLADASADSRLSIADEGAIAPLVEMLSDVDETVQAHAAGALRNLAQSPELERRIAKGGALKGLLALMAVGKAHARQMAASALLNLVT
;
A
#
# COMPACT_ATOMS: atom_id res chain seq x y z
N SER A 1 -11.83 -14.55 -1.73
CA SER A 1 -11.98 -15.18 -0.40
C SER A 1 -10.61 -15.29 0.24
N LYS A 2 -10.50 -15.30 1.58
CA LYS A 2 -9.20 -15.42 2.29
C LYS A 2 -8.36 -16.61 1.81
N ARG A 3 -9.02 -17.74 1.54
CA ARG A 3 -8.40 -18.94 0.95
C ARG A 3 -7.69 -18.71 -0.39
N MET A 4 -8.22 -17.84 -1.25
CA MET A 4 -7.54 -17.48 -2.52
C MET A 4 -6.32 -16.60 -2.27
N GLN A 5 -6.39 -15.71 -1.29
CA GLN A 5 -5.26 -14.86 -0.91
C GLN A 5 -4.10 -15.69 -0.35
N GLU A 6 -4.40 -16.67 0.50
CA GLU A 6 -3.41 -17.64 1.01
C GLU A 6 -2.73 -18.40 -0.12
N LEU A 7 -3.51 -18.96 -1.06
CA LEU A 7 -2.95 -19.67 -2.23
C LEU A 7 -2.05 -18.79 -3.11
N LEU A 8 -2.38 -17.51 -3.28
CA LEU A 8 -1.54 -16.56 -4.03
C LEU A 8 -0.22 -16.28 -3.30
N MET A 9 -0.26 -16.14 -1.98
CA MET A 9 0.94 -15.96 -1.16
C MET A 9 1.84 -17.20 -1.24
N ASP A 10 1.26 -18.40 -1.10
CA ASP A 10 1.98 -19.67 -1.21
C ASP A 10 2.58 -19.90 -2.61
N ALA A 11 1.95 -19.34 -3.65
CA ALA A 11 2.46 -19.37 -5.02
C ALA A 11 3.59 -18.35 -5.30
N GLY A 12 4.02 -17.56 -4.30
CA GLY A 12 5.09 -16.58 -4.47
C GLY A 12 4.70 -15.37 -5.31
N CYS A 13 3.47 -14.85 -5.13
CA CYS A 13 2.99 -13.70 -5.91
C CYS A 13 3.67 -12.35 -5.56
N LEU A 14 4.34 -12.23 -4.41
CA LEU A 14 4.85 -10.93 -3.94
C LEU A 14 5.97 -10.34 -4.82
N PRO A 15 7.05 -11.08 -5.17
CA PRO A 15 8.13 -10.52 -5.99
C PRO A 15 7.65 -9.89 -7.32
N PRO A 16 6.81 -10.55 -8.15
CA PRO A 16 6.34 -9.93 -9.38
C PRO A 16 5.41 -8.74 -9.13
N LEU A 17 4.58 -8.78 -8.07
CA LEU A 17 3.71 -7.66 -7.72
C LEU A 17 4.52 -6.42 -7.30
N VAL A 18 5.57 -6.61 -6.48
CA VAL A 18 6.45 -5.50 -6.05
C VAL A 18 7.21 -4.92 -7.25
N ALA A 19 7.70 -5.75 -8.17
CA ALA A 19 8.34 -5.28 -9.39
C ALA A 19 7.40 -4.43 -10.27
N GLN A 20 6.12 -4.81 -10.36
CA GLN A 20 5.11 -4.11 -11.16
C GLN A 20 4.68 -2.74 -10.59
N LEU A 21 5.05 -2.40 -9.35
CA LEU A 21 4.80 -1.07 -8.80
C LEU A 21 5.55 0.04 -9.53
N GLY A 22 6.64 -0.29 -10.22
CA GLY A 22 7.43 0.64 -11.04
C GLY A 22 7.14 0.58 -12.54
N ASP A 23 6.07 -0.09 -12.97
CA ASP A 23 5.75 -0.25 -14.40
C ASP A 23 5.43 1.10 -15.06
N ALA A 24 5.69 1.21 -16.37
CA ALA A 24 5.37 2.41 -17.14
C ALA A 24 3.85 2.64 -17.26
N ASP A 25 3.06 1.56 -17.30
CA ASP A 25 1.61 1.63 -17.42
C ASP A 25 0.95 1.87 -16.05
N PRO A 26 0.21 3.00 -15.87
CA PRO A 26 -0.50 3.28 -14.62
C PRO A 26 -1.52 2.21 -14.23
N GLN A 27 -2.13 1.51 -15.19
CA GLN A 27 -3.07 0.42 -14.90
C GLN A 27 -2.36 -0.79 -14.30
N VAL A 28 -1.14 -1.11 -14.77
CA VAL A 28 -0.33 -2.18 -14.18
C VAL A 28 0.06 -1.81 -12.75
N ARG A 29 0.55 -0.58 -12.53
CA ARG A 29 0.86 -0.08 -11.18
C ARG A 29 -0.35 -0.11 -10.25
N ALA A 30 -1.51 0.36 -10.73
CA ALA A 30 -2.75 0.40 -9.96
C ALA A 30 -3.21 -1.01 -9.58
N ASN A 31 -3.17 -1.97 -10.50
CA ASN A 31 -3.56 -3.35 -10.23
C ASN A 31 -2.60 -4.04 -9.26
N ALA A 32 -1.29 -3.79 -9.38
CA ALA A 32 -0.30 -4.30 -8.45
C ALA A 32 -0.54 -3.76 -7.03
N ALA A 33 -0.67 -2.43 -6.88
CA ALA A 33 -0.97 -1.81 -5.59
C ALA A 33 -2.32 -2.24 -5.01
N GLY A 34 -3.36 -2.38 -5.85
CA GLY A 34 -4.69 -2.85 -5.42
C GLY A 34 -4.69 -4.30 -4.96
N THR A 35 -3.85 -5.14 -5.57
CA THR A 35 -3.64 -6.53 -5.14
C THR A 35 -2.94 -6.56 -3.79
N LEU A 36 -1.86 -5.79 -3.61
CA LEU A 36 -1.16 -5.68 -2.32
C LEU A 36 -2.06 -5.11 -1.22
N TRP A 37 -2.90 -4.13 -1.54
CA TRP A 37 -3.90 -3.60 -0.62
C TRP A 37 -4.85 -4.70 -0.13
N SER A 38 -5.36 -5.50 -1.05
CA SER A 38 -6.26 -6.62 -0.73
C SER A 38 -5.56 -7.70 0.11
N LEU A 39 -4.30 -8.02 -0.19
CA LEU A 39 -3.51 -8.99 0.56
C LEU A 39 -3.19 -8.49 1.98
N ALA A 40 -2.84 -7.21 2.14
CA ALA A 40 -2.58 -6.60 3.44
C ALA A 40 -3.80 -6.62 4.40
N ASP A 41 -5.02 -6.72 3.86
CA ASP A 41 -6.25 -6.89 4.65
C ASP A 41 -6.40 -8.31 5.24
N ALA A 42 -5.74 -9.31 4.64
CA ALA A 42 -6.01 -10.72 4.89
C ALA A 42 -5.60 -11.19 6.30
N SER A 43 -4.34 -10.93 6.67
CA SER A 43 -3.72 -11.38 7.93
C SER A 43 -2.50 -10.53 8.31
N ALA A 44 -2.05 -10.65 9.58
CA ALA A 44 -0.82 -10.01 10.04
C ALA A 44 0.41 -10.54 9.31
N ASP A 45 0.48 -11.86 9.08
CA ASP A 45 1.58 -12.49 8.38
C ASP A 45 1.70 -12.02 6.93
N SER A 46 0.56 -11.80 6.24
CA SER A 46 0.56 -11.24 4.90
C SER A 46 1.13 -9.82 4.88
N ARG A 47 0.75 -8.98 5.85
CA ARG A 47 1.31 -7.62 5.99
C ARG A 47 2.83 -7.64 6.17
N LEU A 48 3.33 -8.52 7.05
CA LEU A 48 4.77 -8.66 7.29
C LEU A 48 5.49 -9.12 6.01
N SER A 49 4.96 -10.16 5.36
CA SER A 49 5.53 -10.69 4.11
C SER A 49 5.61 -9.63 3.00
N ILE A 50 4.54 -8.84 2.82
CA ILE A 50 4.52 -7.71 1.85
C ILE A 50 5.61 -6.69 2.19
N ALA A 51 5.75 -6.35 3.47
CA ALA A 51 6.74 -5.38 3.92
C ALA A 51 8.18 -5.89 3.73
N ASP A 52 8.40 -7.18 3.97
CA ASP A 52 9.72 -7.83 3.88
C ASP A 52 10.15 -8.07 2.43
N GLU A 53 9.21 -8.23 1.50
CA GLU A 53 9.46 -8.16 0.05
C GLU A 53 9.84 -6.73 -0.42
N GLY A 54 9.79 -5.73 0.47
CA GLY A 54 10.24 -4.37 0.17
C GLY A 54 9.18 -3.45 -0.45
N ALA A 55 7.90 -3.81 -0.38
CA ALA A 55 6.83 -3.04 -1.01
C ALA A 55 6.62 -1.62 -0.44
N ILE A 56 7.07 -1.34 0.80
CA ILE A 56 6.77 -0.06 1.47
C ILE A 56 7.32 1.13 0.70
N ALA A 57 8.58 1.10 0.26
CA ALA A 57 9.19 2.25 -0.41
C ALA A 57 8.51 2.59 -1.75
N PRO A 58 8.30 1.63 -2.68
CA PRO A 58 7.53 1.88 -3.90
C PRO A 58 6.11 2.39 -3.63
N LEU A 59 5.40 1.81 -2.65
CA LEU A 59 4.06 2.28 -2.28
C LEU A 59 4.06 3.73 -1.76
N VAL A 60 5.12 4.16 -1.08
CA VAL A 60 5.27 5.57 -0.64
C VAL A 60 5.52 6.50 -1.84
N GLU A 61 6.34 6.10 -2.80
CA GLU A 61 6.60 6.88 -4.02
C GLU A 61 5.32 7.09 -4.83
N MET A 62 4.50 6.04 -4.95
CA MET A 62 3.21 6.05 -5.66
C MET A 62 2.17 7.00 -5.06
N LEU A 63 2.34 7.49 -3.83
CA LEU A 63 1.48 8.54 -3.27
C LEU A 63 1.55 9.85 -4.05
N SER A 64 2.60 10.03 -4.85
CA SER A 64 2.81 11.17 -5.74
C SER A 64 2.60 10.86 -7.22
N ASP A 65 2.03 9.69 -7.54
CA ASP A 65 1.76 9.31 -8.93
C ASP A 65 0.81 10.30 -9.61
N VAL A 66 0.90 10.40 -10.93
CA VAL A 66 -0.01 11.24 -11.73
C VAL A 66 -1.40 10.62 -11.85
N ASP A 67 -1.50 9.30 -11.71
CA ASP A 67 -2.77 8.56 -11.77
C ASP A 67 -3.43 8.48 -10.38
N GLU A 68 -4.67 8.94 -10.32
CA GLU A 68 -5.44 9.04 -9.07
C GLU A 68 -5.81 7.67 -8.49
N THR A 69 -5.97 6.65 -9.34
CA THR A 69 -6.26 5.27 -8.91
C THR A 69 -5.02 4.67 -8.27
N VAL A 70 -3.85 4.90 -8.87
CA VAL A 70 -2.56 4.51 -8.31
C VAL A 70 -2.37 5.11 -6.91
N GLN A 71 -2.59 6.42 -6.75
CA GLN A 71 -2.50 7.11 -5.47
C GLN A 71 -3.43 6.49 -4.41
N ALA A 72 -4.69 6.23 -4.77
CA ALA A 72 -5.68 5.70 -3.85
C ALA A 72 -5.35 4.27 -3.40
N HIS A 73 -4.95 3.40 -4.33
CA HIS A 73 -4.55 2.03 -4.00
C HIS A 73 -3.28 1.99 -3.15
N ALA A 74 -2.29 2.84 -3.46
CA ALA A 74 -1.08 2.95 -2.64
C ALA A 74 -1.40 3.40 -1.22
N ALA A 75 -2.23 4.43 -1.05
CA ALA A 75 -2.68 4.89 0.26
C ALA A 75 -3.49 3.80 1.00
N GLY A 76 -4.35 3.06 0.30
CA GLY A 76 -5.10 1.93 0.86
C GLY A 76 -4.21 0.79 1.33
N ALA A 77 -3.18 0.44 0.57
CA ALA A 77 -2.19 -0.56 0.94
C ALA A 77 -1.42 -0.12 2.20
N LEU A 78 -0.90 1.11 2.23
CA LEU A 78 -0.20 1.65 3.40
C LEU A 78 -1.10 1.73 4.64
N ARG A 79 -2.38 2.09 4.48
CA ARG A 79 -3.37 2.06 5.56
C ARG A 79 -3.47 0.68 6.20
N ASN A 80 -3.58 -0.36 5.38
CA ASN A 80 -3.72 -1.74 5.85
C ASN A 80 -2.42 -2.24 6.48
N LEU A 81 -1.27 -1.96 5.87
CA LEU A 81 0.03 -2.29 6.47
C LEU A 81 0.22 -1.62 7.83
N ALA A 82 -0.20 -0.37 7.99
CA ALA A 82 -0.13 0.39 9.25
C ALA A 82 -1.00 -0.19 10.38
N GLN A 83 -1.90 -1.13 10.11
CA GLN A 83 -2.62 -1.86 11.17
C GLN A 83 -1.72 -2.83 11.94
N SER A 84 -0.49 -3.07 11.47
CA SER A 84 0.54 -3.79 12.22
C SER A 84 1.42 -2.80 13.00
N PRO A 85 1.46 -2.87 14.34
CA PRO A 85 2.32 -2.00 15.17
C PRO A 85 3.81 -2.08 14.81
N GLU A 86 4.25 -3.23 14.28
CA GLU A 86 5.62 -3.40 13.82
C GLU A 86 5.91 -2.59 12.54
N LEU A 87 4.94 -2.54 11.63
CA LEU A 87 5.09 -1.88 10.33
C LEU A 87 4.83 -0.38 10.39
N GLU A 88 4.03 0.10 11.34
CA GLU A 88 3.75 1.50 11.58
C GLU A 88 5.03 2.36 11.56
N ARG A 89 6.05 1.96 12.35
CA ARG A 89 7.34 2.65 12.39
C ARG A 89 8.13 2.56 11.09
N ARG A 90 8.03 1.44 10.36
CA ARG A 90 8.71 1.27 9.05
C ARG A 90 8.10 2.22 8.02
N ILE A 91 6.77 2.32 7.98
CA ILE A 91 6.02 3.21 7.09
C ILE A 91 6.33 4.67 7.41
N ALA A 92 6.30 5.06 8.69
CA ALA A 92 6.62 6.41 9.11
C ALA A 92 8.07 6.83 8.74
N LYS A 93 9.05 5.95 8.99
CA LYS A 93 10.45 6.17 8.60
C LYS A 93 10.66 6.16 7.09
N GLY A 94 9.83 5.44 6.34
CA GLY A 94 9.86 5.39 4.88
C GLY A 94 9.39 6.68 4.18
N GLY A 95 9.03 7.73 4.92
CA GLY A 95 8.65 9.03 4.35
C GLY A 95 7.16 9.15 3.98
N ALA A 96 6.34 8.15 4.33
CA ALA A 96 4.92 8.12 3.99
C ALA A 96 4.14 9.36 4.49
N LEU A 97 4.52 9.92 5.64
CA LEU A 97 3.79 11.03 6.27
C LEU A 97 3.61 12.23 5.34
N LYS A 98 4.67 12.64 4.63
CA LYS A 98 4.61 13.79 3.73
C LYS A 98 3.68 13.52 2.55
N GLY A 99 3.76 12.33 1.95
CA GLY A 99 2.90 11.92 0.83
C GLY A 99 1.43 11.81 1.23
N LEU A 100 1.15 11.20 2.38
CA LEU A 100 -0.22 11.06 2.91
C LEU A 100 -0.84 12.42 3.25
N LEU A 101 -0.08 13.33 3.88
CA LEU A 101 -0.55 14.69 4.16
C LEU A 101 -0.84 15.49 2.87
N ALA A 102 0.01 15.35 1.84
CA ALA A 102 -0.21 15.98 0.55
C ALA A 102 -1.48 15.44 -0.12
N LEU A 103 -1.66 14.12 -0.18
CA LEU A 103 -2.88 13.50 -0.73
C LEU A 103 -4.13 13.94 0.04
N MET A 104 -4.06 14.04 1.36
CA MET A 104 -5.18 14.52 2.17
C MET A 104 -5.58 15.96 1.82
N ALA A 105 -4.61 16.82 1.48
CA ALA A 105 -4.85 18.22 1.15
C ALA A 105 -5.40 18.42 -0.28
N VAL A 106 -4.80 17.75 -1.27
CA VAL A 106 -5.06 18.05 -2.70
C VAL A 106 -5.56 16.86 -3.54
N GLY A 107 -5.58 15.65 -2.98
CA GLY A 107 -6.06 14.46 -3.67
C GLY A 107 -7.58 14.44 -3.87
N LYS A 108 -8.06 13.48 -4.67
CA LYS A 108 -9.51 13.23 -4.83
C LYS A 108 -10.13 12.62 -3.58
N ALA A 109 -11.46 12.63 -3.52
CA ALA A 109 -12.22 12.16 -2.36
C ALA A 109 -11.77 10.78 -1.85
N HIS A 110 -11.58 9.80 -2.74
CA HIS A 110 -11.18 8.45 -2.33
C HIS A 110 -9.74 8.40 -1.79
N ALA A 111 -8.78 8.99 -2.50
CA ALA A 111 -7.39 9.08 -2.03
C ALA A 111 -7.26 9.85 -0.71
N ARG A 112 -8.01 10.96 -0.55
CA ARG A 112 -8.06 11.73 0.71
C ARG A 112 -8.56 10.88 1.87
N GLN A 113 -9.62 10.11 1.66
CA GLN A 113 -10.17 9.21 2.68
C GLN A 113 -9.14 8.15 3.07
N MET A 114 -8.51 7.49 2.09
CA MET A 114 -7.49 6.48 2.37
C MET A 114 -6.29 7.08 3.09
N ALA A 115 -5.84 8.27 2.69
CA ALA A 115 -4.74 8.97 3.33
C ALA A 115 -5.05 9.37 4.77
N ALA A 116 -6.23 9.92 5.04
CA ALA A 116 -6.66 10.27 6.40
C ALA A 116 -6.75 9.03 7.30
N SER A 117 -7.28 7.92 6.80
CA SER A 117 -7.32 6.65 7.55
C SER A 117 -5.93 6.07 7.77
N ALA A 118 -5.01 6.18 6.81
CA ALA A 118 -3.63 5.74 6.98
C ALA A 118 -2.93 6.56 8.06
N LEU A 119 -3.10 7.88 8.05
CA LEU A 119 -2.56 8.77 9.08
C LEU A 119 -3.12 8.45 10.47
N LEU A 120 -4.42 8.14 10.58
CA LEU A 120 -5.03 7.73 11.84
C LEU A 120 -4.34 6.48 12.40
N ASN A 121 -4.13 5.45 11.58
CA ASN A 121 -3.46 4.22 12.00
C ASN A 121 -1.99 4.43 12.39
N LEU A 122 -1.34 5.49 11.91
CA LEU A 122 0.05 5.82 12.23
C LEU A 122 0.22 6.64 13.52
N VAL A 123 -0.88 7.02 14.19
CA VAL A 123 -0.85 7.82 15.42
C VAL A 123 -1.59 7.20 16.61
N THR A 124 -2.21 6.03 16.41
CA THR A 124 -2.99 5.28 17.42
C THR A 124 -2.29 4.00 17.82
#